data_AF-A0AAD4DFV1-F1
#
_entry.id   AF-A0AAD4DFV1-F1
#
_cell.length_a   1.000
_cell.length_b   1.000
_cell.length_c   1.000
_cell.angle_alpha   90.00
_cell.angle_beta   90.00
_cell.angle_gamma   90.00
#
_symmetry.space_group_name_H-M   'P 1'
#
loop_
_entity.id
_entity.type
_entity.pdbx_description
1 polymer ?
#
loop_
_entity_poly.entity_id
_entity_poly.type
_entity_poly.pdbx_seq_one_letter_code
_entity_poly.pdbx_strand_id
1 'polypeptide(L)'
;MAVSALVRFVRQHATTTKSNKLKLFFAFLALLTYKYRAHAIGTRRRSDLKSPKGAIPFLGHMPLLASIHGTKLYDFFEKNYRELGPVWSISLPFIGRMIQGDSPELIEHVLKHNFWAYEKGPILIDAVNDLLGKGE
;
A
#
# COMPACT_ATOMS: atom_id res chain seq x y z
N MET A 1 -32.18 12.40 -0.40
CA MET A 1 -33.23 11.36 -0.46
C MET A 1 -32.73 9.98 -0.93
N ALA A 2 -31.87 9.88 -1.95
CA ALA A 2 -31.38 8.58 -2.49
C ALA A 2 -30.61 7.69 -1.48
N VAL A 3 -29.80 8.30 -0.60
CA VAL A 3 -28.99 7.57 0.40
C VAL A 3 -29.89 6.81 1.39
N SER A 4 -31.05 7.37 1.75
CA SER A 4 -32.02 6.74 2.66
C SER A 4 -32.65 5.47 2.06
N ALA A 5 -32.95 5.49 0.75
CA ALA A 5 -33.53 4.34 0.06
C ALA A 5 -32.51 3.21 -0.09
N LEU A 6 -31.25 3.54 -0.43
CA LEU A 6 -30.16 2.57 -0.55
C LEU A 6 -29.89 1.85 0.79
N VAL A 7 -29.85 2.60 1.89
CA VAL A 7 -29.64 2.04 3.23
C VAL A 7 -30.78 1.11 3.64
N ARG A 8 -32.03 1.47 3.34
CA ARG A 8 -33.20 0.61 3.59
C ARG A 8 -33.14 -0.67 2.74
N PHE A 9 -32.78 -0.58 1.47
CA PHE A 9 -32.65 -1.72 0.57
C PHE A 9 -31.59 -2.73 1.05
N VAL A 10 -30.40 -2.24 1.40
CA VAL A 10 -29.30 -3.07 1.94
C VAL A 10 -29.72 -3.72 3.24
N ARG A 11 -30.36 -2.98 4.15
CA ARG A 11 -30.81 -3.50 5.44
C ARG A 11 -31.85 -4.61 5.27
N GLN A 12 -32.81 -4.43 4.37
CA GLN A 12 -33.84 -5.42 4.08
C GLN A 12 -33.23 -6.69 3.47
N HIS A 13 -32.35 -6.57 2.48
CA HIS A 13 -31.69 -7.73 1.87
C HIS A 13 -30.70 -8.43 2.81
N ALA A 14 -30.11 -7.71 3.77
CA ALA A 14 -29.23 -8.30 4.78
C ALA A 14 -29.99 -9.13 5.83
N THR A 15 -31.27 -8.86 6.11
CA THR A 15 -32.03 -9.54 7.16
C THR A 15 -32.92 -10.68 6.67
N THR A 16 -33.32 -10.71 5.40
CA THR A 16 -34.37 -11.63 4.93
C THR A 16 -33.93 -13.08 4.68
N THR A 17 -32.70 -13.37 4.20
CA THR A 17 -32.33 -14.76 3.83
C THR A 17 -30.81 -14.99 3.76
N LYS A 18 -30.33 -16.21 4.09
CA LYS A 18 -28.90 -16.59 3.96
C LYS A 18 -28.34 -16.35 2.54
N SER A 19 -29.14 -16.61 1.50
CA SER A 19 -28.76 -16.37 0.10
C SER A 19 -28.49 -14.89 -0.22
N ASN A 20 -29.27 -13.97 0.34
CA ASN A 20 -29.10 -12.52 0.11
C ASN A 20 -27.86 -11.97 0.85
N LYS A 21 -27.54 -12.50 2.04
CA LYS A 21 -26.27 -12.20 2.72
C LYS A 21 -25.07 -12.61 1.88
N LEU A 22 -25.14 -13.78 1.25
CA LEU A 22 -24.07 -14.28 0.39
C LEU A 22 -23.89 -13.39 -0.86
N LYS A 23 -24.99 -12.97 -1.51
CA LYS A 23 -24.94 -12.03 -2.64
C LYS A 23 -24.32 -10.68 -2.25
N LEU A 24 -24.71 -10.12 -1.09
CA LEU A 24 -24.13 -8.88 -0.57
C LEU A 24 -22.64 -9.04 -0.25
N PHE A 25 -22.24 -10.18 0.32
CA PHE A 25 -20.84 -10.49 0.57
C PHE A 25 -20.02 -10.52 -0.72
N PHE A 26 -20.47 -11.25 -1.75
CA PHE A 26 -19.78 -11.29 -3.04
C PHE A 26 -19.78 -9.95 -3.76
N ALA A 27 -20.86 -9.17 -3.70
CA ALA A 27 -20.91 -7.82 -4.26
C ALA A 27 -19.90 -6.89 -3.56
N PHE A 28 -19.80 -6.98 -2.23
CA PHE A 28 -18.83 -6.22 -1.45
C PHE A 28 -17.39 -6.65 -1.78
N LEU A 29 -17.14 -7.96 -1.86
CA LEU A 29 -15.84 -8.50 -2.24
C LEU A 29 -15.43 -8.05 -3.65
N ALA A 30 -16.35 -8.09 -4.62
CA ALA A 30 -16.12 -7.60 -5.97
C ALA A 30 -15.80 -6.10 -5.99
N LEU A 31 -16.52 -5.30 -5.20
CA LEU A 31 -16.27 -3.87 -5.07
C LEU A 31 -14.88 -3.60 -4.49
N LEU A 32 -14.49 -4.31 -3.44
CA LEU A 32 -13.16 -4.14 -2.86
C LEU A 32 -12.05 -4.62 -3.80
N THR A 33 -12.25 -5.75 -4.49
CA THR A 33 -11.31 -6.23 -5.50
C THR A 33 -11.12 -5.21 -6.62
N TYR A 34 -12.20 -4.57 -7.08
CA TYR A 34 -12.12 -3.50 -8.08
C TYR A 34 -11.41 -2.26 -7.53
N LYS A 35 -11.77 -1.81 -6.33
CA LYS A 35 -11.19 -0.62 -5.68
C LYS A 35 -9.69 -0.77 -5.42
N TYR A 36 -9.26 -1.93 -4.94
CA TYR A 36 -7.87 -2.22 -4.56
C TYR A 36 -7.12 -3.06 -5.61
N ARG A 37 -7.60 -3.12 -6.85
CA ARG A 37 -7.04 -3.99 -7.91
C ARG A 37 -5.56 -3.81 -8.21
N ALA A 38 -4.99 -2.65 -7.88
CA ALA A 38 -3.62 -2.27 -8.23
C ALA A 38 -2.83 -1.72 -7.04
N HIS A 39 -3.34 -1.81 -5.82
CA HIS A 39 -2.65 -1.32 -4.62
C HIS A 39 -3.20 -1.94 -3.34
N ALA A 40 -2.40 -1.90 -2.29
CA ALA A 40 -2.76 -2.47 -1.00
C ALA A 40 -3.92 -1.72 -0.31
N ILE A 41 -4.62 -2.43 0.57
CA ILE A 41 -5.63 -1.84 1.45
C ILE A 41 -5.01 -0.72 2.31
N GLY A 42 -5.77 0.34 2.57
CA GLY A 42 -5.28 1.51 3.31
C GLY A 42 -4.42 2.48 2.49
N THR A 43 -4.08 2.14 1.25
CA THR A 43 -3.36 3.06 0.35
C THR A 43 -4.30 3.67 -0.69
N ARG A 44 -3.88 4.80 -1.27
CA ARG A 44 -4.54 5.43 -2.42
C ARG A 44 -3.82 5.04 -3.71
N ARG A 45 -4.57 4.98 -4.81
CA ARG A 45 -4.02 4.83 -6.15
C ARG A 45 -3.26 6.12 -6.52
N ARG A 46 -2.00 5.97 -6.94
CA ARG A 46 -1.16 7.04 -7.48
C ARG A 46 -0.86 6.72 -8.93
N SER A 47 -1.44 7.48 -9.85
CA SER A 47 -1.18 7.37 -11.30
C SER A 47 0.06 8.13 -11.74
N ASP A 48 0.55 9.03 -10.88
CA ASP A 48 1.72 9.86 -11.07
C ASP A 48 3.04 9.13 -10.77
N LEU A 49 2.99 8.03 -10.01
CA LEU A 49 4.16 7.19 -9.71
C LEU A 49 4.06 5.86 -10.45
N LYS A 50 5.18 5.46 -11.06
CA LYS A 50 5.33 4.11 -11.62
C LYS A 50 5.38 3.08 -10.49
N SER A 51 5.00 1.86 -10.79
CA SER A 51 5.01 0.74 -9.84
C SER A 51 5.35 -0.56 -10.57
N PRO A 52 6.05 -1.50 -9.93
CA PRO A 52 6.32 -2.80 -10.52
C PRO A 52 5.03 -3.55 -10.85
N LYS A 53 5.11 -4.44 -11.83
CA LYS A 53 4.02 -5.38 -12.11
C LYS A 53 3.93 -6.41 -10.96
N GLY A 54 2.75 -6.99 -10.77
CA GLY A 54 2.53 -8.01 -9.74
C GLY A 54 1.82 -7.52 -8.48
N ALA A 55 1.26 -6.31 -8.49
CA ALA A 55 0.31 -5.90 -7.46
C ALA A 55 -0.94 -6.79 -7.52
N ILE A 56 -1.31 -7.38 -6.40
CA ILE A 56 -2.57 -8.13 -6.27
C ILE A 56 -3.59 -7.33 -5.44
N PRO A 57 -4.90 -7.60 -5.61
CA PRO A 57 -5.93 -6.98 -4.79
C PRO A 57 -5.65 -7.14 -3.30
N PHE A 58 -5.95 -6.10 -2.51
CA PHE A 58 -5.81 -6.04 -1.05
C PHE A 58 -4.37 -6.04 -0.51
N LEU A 59 -3.51 -6.91 -1.03
CA LEU A 59 -2.13 -7.09 -0.55
C LEU A 59 -1.13 -6.23 -1.32
N GLY A 60 -1.53 -5.63 -2.44
CA GLY A 60 -0.64 -4.81 -3.25
C GLY A 60 0.59 -5.61 -3.67
N HIS A 61 1.77 -5.08 -3.35
CA HIS A 61 3.07 -5.64 -3.75
C HIS A 61 3.68 -6.55 -2.66
N MET A 62 2.94 -6.86 -1.59
CA MET A 62 3.47 -7.68 -0.50
C MET A 62 3.95 -9.08 -0.97
N PRO A 63 3.20 -9.84 -1.78
CA PRO A 63 3.69 -11.15 -2.24
C PRO A 63 4.92 -11.04 -3.14
N LEU A 64 4.98 -10.00 -3.97
CA LEU A 64 6.15 -9.71 -4.78
C LEU A 64 7.37 -9.51 -3.88
N LEU A 65 7.24 -8.68 -2.83
CA LEU A 65 8.33 -8.42 -1.89
C LEU A 65 8.72 -9.68 -1.10
N ALA A 66 7.74 -10.46 -0.65
CA ALA A 66 7.95 -11.71 0.09
C ALA A 66 8.61 -12.82 -0.75
N SER A 67 8.46 -12.78 -2.09
CA SER A 67 9.09 -13.74 -2.99
C SER A 67 10.59 -13.48 -3.23
N ILE A 68 11.09 -12.30 -2.85
CA ILE A 68 12.47 -11.91 -3.06
C ILE A 68 13.32 -12.44 -1.91
N HIS A 69 14.37 -13.19 -2.26
CA HIS A 69 15.33 -13.64 -1.27
C HIS A 69 16.10 -12.46 -0.68
N GLY A 70 16.36 -12.47 0.63
CA GLY A 70 16.93 -11.31 1.35
C GLY A 70 18.24 -10.76 0.75
N THR A 71 19.11 -11.64 0.24
CA THR A 71 20.37 -11.23 -0.40
C THR A 71 20.20 -10.60 -1.80
N LYS A 72 19.02 -10.72 -2.41
CA LYS A 72 18.70 -10.23 -3.77
C LYS A 72 17.81 -8.98 -3.79
N LEU A 73 17.63 -8.34 -2.64
CA LEU A 73 16.78 -7.15 -2.55
C LEU A 73 17.34 -5.99 -3.40
N TYR A 74 18.66 -5.81 -3.41
CA TYR A 74 19.30 -4.78 -4.24
C TYR A 74 19.19 -5.07 -5.73
N ASP A 75 19.34 -6.33 -6.16
CA ASP A 75 19.10 -6.73 -7.55
C ASP A 75 17.68 -6.38 -7.99
N PHE A 76 16.70 -6.57 -7.09
CA PHE A 76 15.32 -6.16 -7.33
C PHE A 76 15.19 -4.64 -7.47
N PHE A 77 15.85 -3.85 -6.63
CA PHE A 77 15.84 -2.38 -6.76
C PHE A 77 16.49 -1.92 -8.05
N GLU A 78 17.65 -2.46 -8.41
CA GLU A 78 18.36 -2.13 -9.63
C GLU A 78 17.53 -2.47 -10.87
N LYS A 79 16.91 -3.66 -10.90
CA LYS A 79 16.01 -4.05 -11.99
C LYS A 79 14.86 -3.05 -12.15
N ASN A 80 14.20 -2.68 -11.06
CA ASN A 80 13.09 -1.73 -11.11
C ASN A 80 13.53 -0.32 -11.47
N TYR A 81 14.72 0.11 -11.04
CA TYR A 81 15.31 1.37 -11.46
C TYR A 81 15.49 1.40 -12.99
N ARG A 82 16.03 0.34 -13.58
CA ARG A 82 16.22 0.24 -15.03
C ARG A 82 14.89 0.23 -15.81
N GLU A 83 13.86 -0.43 -15.29
CA GLU A 83 12.56 -0.58 -15.98
C GLU A 83 11.62 0.63 -15.77
N LEU A 84 11.58 1.18 -14.56
CA LEU A 84 10.62 2.21 -14.15
C LEU A 84 11.27 3.60 -14.11
N GLY A 85 12.58 3.67 -13.96
CA GLY A 85 13.34 4.90 -13.78
C GLY A 85 13.64 5.20 -12.32
N PRO A 86 14.15 6.40 -12.02
CA PRO A 86 14.74 6.74 -10.72
C PRO A 86 13.74 6.86 -9.58
N VAL A 87 12.45 7.04 -9.88
CA VAL A 87 11.39 7.17 -8.88
C VAL A 87 10.25 6.21 -9.20
N TRP A 88 9.98 5.31 -8.26
CA TRP A 88 8.89 4.33 -8.35
C TRP A 88 8.36 4.02 -6.95
N SER A 89 7.27 3.25 -6.87
CA SER A 89 6.65 2.95 -5.58
C SER A 89 6.05 1.56 -5.51
N ILE A 90 5.99 1.05 -4.29
CA ILE A 90 5.27 -0.18 -3.93
C ILE A 90 4.28 0.12 -2.82
N SER A 91 3.21 -0.67 -2.77
CA SER A 91 2.16 -0.54 -1.77
C SER A 91 2.09 -1.81 -0.94
N LEU A 92 2.15 -1.68 0.37
CA LEU A 92 2.08 -2.78 1.33
C LEU A 92 0.88 -2.55 2.26
N PRO A 93 0.16 -3.61 2.64
CA PRO A 93 -0.92 -3.49 3.62
C PRO A 93 -0.32 -3.09 4.96
N PHE A 94 -1.04 -2.27 5.73
CA PHE A 94 -0.66 -1.77 7.07
C PHE A 94 0.57 -0.84 7.13
N ILE A 95 1.55 -0.99 6.25
CA ILE A 95 2.75 -0.13 6.15
C ILE A 95 2.48 1.10 5.29
N GLY A 96 1.63 0.97 4.27
CA GLY A 96 1.30 2.07 3.36
C GLY A 96 2.05 1.99 2.03
N ARG A 97 2.44 3.12 1.46
CA ARG A 97 3.16 3.19 0.19
C ARG A 97 4.62 3.55 0.45
N MET A 98 5.53 2.71 -0.01
CA MET A 98 6.96 3.00 -0.03
C MET A 98 7.30 3.61 -1.39
N ILE A 99 7.99 4.75 -1.38
CA ILE A 99 8.49 5.41 -2.58
C ILE A 99 10.00 5.21 -2.59
N GLN A 100 10.48 4.55 -3.63
CA GLN A 100 11.91 4.43 -3.89
C GLN A 100 12.32 5.61 -4.78
N GLY A 101 13.32 6.36 -4.35
CA GLY A 101 13.90 7.45 -5.11
C GLY A 101 15.42 7.35 -5.07
N ASP A 102 16.05 7.26 -6.22
CA ASP A 102 17.51 7.13 -6.38
C ASP A 102 18.04 8.18 -7.37
N SER A 103 17.56 9.42 -7.23
CA SER A 103 18.07 10.55 -8.00
C SER A 103 18.82 11.51 -7.06
N PRO A 104 19.93 12.11 -7.51
CA PRO A 104 20.68 13.07 -6.68
C PRO A 104 19.81 14.20 -6.15
N GLU A 105 18.88 14.69 -6.98
CA GLU A 105 17.97 15.78 -6.65
C GLU A 105 16.99 15.38 -5.53
N LEU A 106 16.49 14.14 -5.56
CA LEU A 106 15.58 13.63 -4.53
C LEU A 106 16.32 13.40 -3.22
N ILE A 107 17.56 12.88 -3.28
CA ILE A 107 18.42 12.73 -2.11
C ILE A 107 18.72 14.09 -1.48
N GLU A 108 19.09 15.08 -2.30
CA GLU A 108 19.31 16.46 -1.83
C GLU A 108 18.04 17.08 -1.23
N HIS A 109 16.89 16.88 -1.89
CA HIS A 109 15.60 17.34 -1.39
C HIS A 109 15.27 16.75 -0.02
N VAL A 110 15.43 15.44 0.16
CA VAL A 110 15.13 14.75 1.41
C VAL A 110 16.14 15.09 2.50
N LEU A 111 17.44 15.06 2.20
CA LEU A 111 18.48 15.17 3.22
C LEU A 111 18.87 16.61 3.57
N LYS A 112 18.83 17.54 2.61
CA LYS A 112 19.26 18.93 2.84
C LYS A 112 18.10 19.90 3.03
N HIS A 113 17.03 19.77 2.25
CA HIS A 113 15.98 20.79 2.20
C HIS A 113 14.79 20.48 3.09
N ASN A 114 14.33 19.22 3.11
CA ASN A 114 13.07 18.82 3.76
C ASN A 114 13.25 17.67 4.74
N PHE A 115 14.41 17.55 5.40
CA PHE A 115 14.69 16.47 6.34
C PHE A 115 13.57 16.28 7.39
N TRP A 116 13.06 17.39 7.93
CA TRP A 116 11.97 17.41 8.89
C TRP A 116 10.62 16.89 8.35
N ALA A 117 10.40 16.92 7.04
CA ALA A 117 9.18 16.37 6.44
C ALA A 117 9.23 14.85 6.28
N TYR A 118 10.40 14.23 6.44
CA TYR A 118 10.65 12.80 6.31
C TYR A 118 11.09 12.19 7.64
N GLU A 119 10.33 12.47 8.70
CA GLU A 119 10.57 11.86 10.02
C GLU A 119 10.55 10.33 9.93
N LYS A 120 11.51 9.71 10.61
CA LYS A 120 11.58 8.26 10.72
C LYS A 120 10.39 7.81 11.55
N GLY A 121 9.50 7.04 10.93
CA GLY A 121 8.27 6.60 11.58
C GLY A 121 8.49 5.62 12.75
N PRO A 122 7.44 5.35 13.53
CA PRO A 122 7.50 4.50 14.72
C PRO A 122 8.05 3.10 14.44
N ILE A 123 7.83 2.55 13.24
CA ILE A 123 8.38 1.24 12.83
C ILE A 123 9.90 1.18 13.00
N LEU A 124 10.62 2.22 12.57
CA LEU A 124 12.07 2.23 12.68
C LEU A 124 12.51 2.49 14.11
N ILE A 125 11.84 3.40 14.81
CA ILE A 125 12.11 3.73 16.22
C ILE A 125 11.96 2.48 17.07
N ASP A 126 10.83 1.77 16.97
CA ASP A 126 10.56 0.54 17.71
C ASP A 126 11.57 -0.57 17.39
N ALA A 127 11.99 -0.69 16.12
CA ALA A 127 12.97 -1.70 15.72
C ALA A 127 14.37 -1.47 16.31
N VAL A 128 14.75 -0.21 16.60
CA VAL A 128 16.06 0.11 17.19
C VAL A 128 16.00 0.35 18.69
N ASN A 129 14.81 0.59 19.25
CA ASN A 129 14.61 0.85 20.68
C ASN A 129 15.14 -0.27 21.57
N ASP A 130 15.01 -1.53 21.16
CA ASP A 130 15.53 -2.68 21.93
C ASP A 130 17.07 -2.67 22.01
N LEU A 131 17.74 -2.08 21.02
CA LEU A 131 19.20 -2.01 20.96
C LEU A 131 19.75 -0.71 21.56
N LEU A 132 19.09 0.41 21.29
CA LEU A 132 19.57 1.75 21.62
C LEU A 132 18.92 2.32 22.89
N GLY A 133 17.88 1.65 23.41
CA GLY A 133 17.02 2.18 24.48
C GLY A 133 15.98 3.17 23.94
N LYS A 134 15.00 3.49 24.80
CA LYS A 134 14.10 4.62 24.54
C LYS A 134 14.88 5.88 24.93
N GLY A 135 15.19 6.74 23.96
CA GLY A 135 15.77 8.05 24.25
C GLY A 135 14.92 8.77 25.30
N GLU A 136 15.56 9.41 26.26
CA GLU A 136 14.88 10.26 27.26
C GLU A 136 14.17 11.44 26.59
#